data_AF-A0A4P6AQ96-F1
#
_entry.id   AF-A0A4P6AQ96-F1
#
_cell.length_a   1.000
_cell.length_b   1.000
_cell.length_c   1.000
_cell.angle_alpha   90.00
_cell.angle_beta   90.00
_cell.angle_gamma   90.00
#
_symmetry.space_group_name_H-M   'P 1'
#
loop_
_entity.id
_entity.type
_entity.pdbx_description
1 polymer ?
#
loop_
_entity_poly.entity_id
_entity_poly.type
_entity_poly.pdbx_seq_one_letter_code
_entity_poly.pdbx_strand_id
1 'polypeptide(L)'
;MRNTIVLVTLILLSLLSGEVMALTEHEREKIQQVIGTIEVAKQLVREGGRLGVETDSEKFMWDKLLLDLEEIQSAVKRHSISPSRTPRDIRELKLEY
;
A
#
# COMPACT_ATOMS: atom_id res chain seq x y z
N MET A 1 43.07 -22.86 -11.80
CA MET A 1 42.54 -22.25 -10.56
C MET A 1 41.85 -20.91 -10.79
N ARG A 2 42.49 -19.94 -11.46
CA ARG A 2 41.89 -18.60 -11.71
C ARG A 2 40.59 -18.63 -12.53
N ASN A 3 40.52 -19.46 -13.58
CA ASN A 3 39.29 -19.59 -14.39
C ASN A 3 38.15 -20.28 -13.64
N THR A 4 38.46 -21.22 -12.75
CA THR A 4 37.46 -21.94 -11.94
C THR A 4 36.79 -21.02 -10.93
N ILE A 5 37.58 -20.13 -10.31
CA ILE A 5 37.06 -19.13 -9.37
C ILE A 5 36.13 -18.16 -10.10
N VAL A 6 36.56 -17.62 -11.26
CA VAL A 6 35.74 -16.70 -12.07
C VAL A 6 34.40 -17.34 -12.46
N LEU A 7 34.41 -18.60 -12.90
CA LEU A 7 33.21 -19.34 -13.26
C LEU A 7 32.24 -19.51 -12.09
N VAL A 8 32.77 -19.85 -10.90
CA VAL A 8 31.98 -20.01 -9.68
C VAL A 8 31.36 -18.67 -9.25
N THR A 9 32.11 -17.56 -9.32
CA THR A 9 31.55 -16.22 -9.06
C THR A 9 30.45 -15.83 -10.05
N LEU A 10 30.62 -16.13 -11.34
CA LEU A 10 29.60 -15.86 -12.37
C LEU A 10 28.32 -16.65 -12.14
N ILE A 11 28.44 -17.91 -11.74
CA ILE A 11 27.30 -18.77 -11.38
C ILE A 11 26.61 -18.25 -10.11
N LEU A 12 27.38 -17.85 -9.08
CA LEU A 12 26.81 -17.25 -7.88
C LEU A 12 26.09 -15.93 -8.17
N LEU A 13 26.65 -15.09 -9.05
CA LEU A 13 26.06 -13.80 -9.42
C LEU A 13 24.76 -13.98 -10.22
N SER A 14 24.71 -14.96 -11.11
CA SER A 14 23.51 -15.26 -11.91
C SER A 14 22.40 -15.87 -11.05
N LEU A 15 22.75 -16.67 -10.04
CA LEU A 15 21.78 -17.17 -9.03
C LEU A 15 21.23 -16.05 -8.12
N LEU A 16 22.00 -14.99 -7.87
CA LEU A 16 21.56 -13.82 -7.09
C LEU A 16 20.75 -12.79 -7.91
N SER A 17 20.74 -12.91 -9.24
CA SER A 17 19.95 -12.05 -10.14
C SER A 17 18.50 -12.53 -10.31
N GLY A 18 18.15 -13.66 -9.70
CA GLY A 18 16.83 -14.28 -9.74
C GLY A 18 15.78 -13.49 -8.98
N GLU A 19 15.05 -12.67 -9.74
CA GLU A 19 13.72 -12.14 -9.46
C GLU A 19 13.66 -10.98 -8.46
N VAL A 20 14.02 -9.79 -8.91
CA VAL A 20 13.20 -8.61 -8.61
C VAL A 20 11.91 -8.79 -9.43
N MET A 21 10.92 -9.54 -8.91
CA MET A 21 9.60 -9.56 -9.55
C MET A 21 8.98 -8.18 -9.37
N ALA A 22 9.20 -7.31 -10.36
CA ALA A 22 8.41 -6.09 -10.51
C ALA A 22 6.93 -6.50 -10.61
N LEU A 23 6.04 -5.68 -10.05
CA LEU A 23 4.60 -5.85 -10.21
C LEU A 23 4.28 -6.10 -11.69
N THR A 24 3.46 -7.12 -11.95
CA THR A 24 2.89 -7.32 -13.28
C THR A 24 2.04 -6.11 -13.66
N GLU A 25 1.90 -5.84 -14.97
CA GLU A 25 1.09 -4.70 -15.43
C GLU A 25 -0.34 -4.76 -14.87
N HIS A 26 -0.90 -5.98 -14.83
CA HIS A 26 -2.21 -6.26 -14.23
C HIS A 26 -2.30 -5.92 -12.74
N GLU A 27 -1.26 -6.22 -11.95
CA GLU A 27 -1.23 -5.85 -10.53
C GLU A 27 -1.10 -4.34 -10.35
N ARG A 28 -0.33 -3.67 -11.20
CA ARG A 28 -0.20 -2.20 -11.20
C ARG A 28 -1.54 -1.55 -11.51
N GLU A 29 -2.26 -2.02 -12.52
CA GLU A 29 -3.61 -1.54 -12.86
C GLU A 29 -4.58 -1.70 -11.69
N LYS A 30 -4.61 -2.87 -11.05
CA LYS A 30 -5.44 -3.11 -9.86
C LYS A 30 -5.08 -2.19 -8.69
N ILE A 31 -3.80 -1.97 -8.44
CA ILE A 31 -3.35 -1.05 -7.39
C ILE A 31 -3.81 0.38 -7.70
N GLN A 32 -3.75 0.82 -8.97
CA GLN A 32 -4.28 2.13 -9.37
C GLN A 32 -5.80 2.22 -9.18
N GLN A 33 -6.56 1.16 -9.51
CA GLN A 33 -7.99 1.09 -9.26
C GLN A 33 -8.30 1.25 -7.76
N VAL A 34 -7.57 0.52 -6.89
CA VAL A 34 -7.72 0.63 -5.43
C VAL A 34 -7.43 2.05 -4.94
N ILE A 35 -6.37 2.70 -5.43
CA ILE A 35 -6.06 4.10 -5.09
C ILE A 35 -7.21 5.03 -5.51
N GLY A 36 -7.78 4.82 -6.70
CA GLY A 36 -8.93 5.57 -7.19
C GLY A 36 -10.17 5.39 -6.31
N THR A 37 -10.48 4.15 -5.92
CA THR A 37 -11.58 3.86 -4.99
C THR A 37 -11.40 4.54 -3.64
N ILE A 38 -10.18 4.53 -3.09
CA ILE A 38 -9.89 5.22 -1.82
C ILE A 38 -10.10 6.73 -1.95
N GLU A 39 -9.72 7.34 -3.09
CA GLU A 39 -9.92 8.77 -3.30
C GLU A 39 -11.41 9.15 -3.34
N VAL A 40 -12.24 8.34 -4.00
CA VAL A 40 -13.70 8.51 -3.98
C VAL A 40 -14.25 8.36 -2.56
N ALA A 41 -13.79 7.36 -1.81
CA ALA A 41 -14.20 7.18 -0.41
C ALA A 41 -13.84 8.40 0.46
N LYS A 42 -12.65 8.99 0.29
CA LYS A 42 -12.24 10.22 0.98
C LYS A 42 -13.17 11.40 0.64
N GLN A 43 -13.59 11.53 -0.62
CA GLN A 43 -14.54 12.57 -1.01
C GLN A 43 -15.90 12.39 -0.33
N LEU A 44 -16.40 11.16 -0.26
CA LEU A 44 -17.65 10.84 0.44
C LEU A 44 -17.55 11.11 1.94
N VAL A 45 -16.43 10.78 2.58
CA VAL A 45 -16.18 11.07 4.01
C VAL A 45 -16.13 12.58 4.27
N ARG A 46 -15.50 13.36 3.39
CA ARG A 46 -15.48 14.82 3.49
C ARG A 46 -16.88 15.44 3.35
N GLU A 47 -17.66 14.95 2.39
CA GLU A 47 -19.02 15.42 2.18
C GLU A 47 -19.94 14.99 3.33
N GLY A 48 -19.79 13.76 3.82
CA GLY A 48 -20.47 13.25 5.01
C GLY A 48 -20.16 14.07 6.25
N GLY A 49 -18.88 14.41 6.49
CA GLY A 49 -18.49 15.31 7.59
C GLY A 49 -19.07 16.71 7.44
N ARG A 50 -19.09 17.26 6.21
CA ARG A 50 -19.69 18.57 5.93
C ARG A 50 -21.19 18.62 6.27
N LEU A 51 -21.92 17.54 5.95
CA LEU A 51 -23.37 17.42 6.19
C LEU A 51 -23.70 17.03 7.63
N GLY A 52 -22.86 16.20 8.26
CA GLY A 52 -23.05 15.67 9.61
C GLY A 52 -22.86 16.70 10.73
N VAL A 53 -21.99 17.72 10.54
CA VAL A 53 -21.78 18.78 11.54
C VAL A 53 -23.08 19.53 11.91
N GLU A 54 -24.08 19.55 11.02
CA GLU A 54 -25.36 20.22 11.27
C GLU A 54 -26.40 19.35 11.98
N THR A 55 -26.25 18.02 12.00
CA THR A 55 -27.34 17.09 12.39
C THR A 55 -26.93 15.94 13.30
N ASP A 56 -25.65 15.69 13.50
CA ASP A 56 -25.20 14.43 14.13
C ASP A 56 -25.15 14.53 15.66
N SER A 57 -26.04 13.78 16.31
CA SER A 57 -26.03 13.57 17.77
C SER A 57 -25.00 12.52 18.20
N GLU A 58 -24.50 11.71 17.26
CA GLU A 58 -23.39 10.80 17.49
C GLU A 58 -22.08 11.41 17.00
N LYS A 59 -21.04 11.25 17.80
CA LYS A 59 -19.72 11.87 17.62
C LYS A 59 -18.93 11.13 16.54
N PHE A 60 -19.53 10.91 15.37
CA PHE A 60 -18.87 10.20 14.28
C PHE A 60 -17.60 10.95 13.91
N MET A 61 -16.45 10.28 14.07
CA MET A 61 -15.14 10.91 13.92
C MET A 61 -14.74 10.93 12.44
N TRP A 62 -15.41 11.77 11.64
CA TRP A 62 -15.14 11.95 10.22
C TRP A 62 -13.65 12.22 9.93
N ASP A 63 -13.01 13.03 10.77
CA ASP A 63 -11.58 13.34 10.66
C ASP A 63 -10.68 12.11 10.89
N LYS A 64 -11.04 11.25 11.84
CA LYS A 64 -10.29 10.01 12.12
C LYS A 64 -10.41 9.04 10.95
N LEU A 65 -11.62 8.86 10.42
CA LEU A 65 -11.84 8.01 9.25
C LEU A 65 -11.09 8.54 8.01
N LEU A 66 -11.02 9.86 7.84
CA LEU A 66 -10.25 10.48 6.76
C LEU A 66 -8.75 10.20 6.90
N LEU A 67 -8.21 10.29 8.12
CA LEU A 67 -6.80 9.95 8.41
C LEU A 67 -6.51 8.47 8.12
N ASP A 68 -7.37 7.56 8.56
CA ASP A 68 -7.21 6.13 8.31
C ASP A 68 -7.17 5.82 6.80
N LEU A 69 -8.04 6.45 6.01
CA LEU A 69 -8.04 6.33 4.55
C LEU A 69 -6.77 6.87 3.90
N GLU A 70 -6.19 7.94 4.45
CA GLU A 70 -4.91 8.50 3.99
C GLU A 70 -3.73 7.57 4.27
N GLU A 71 -3.72 6.94 5.45
CA GLU A 71 -2.69 5.96 5.80
C GLU A 71 -2.76 4.73 4.89
N ILE A 72 -3.96 4.21 4.62
CA ILE A 72 -4.18 3.10 3.70
C ILE A 72 -3.73 3.48 2.28
N GLN A 73 -4.14 4.65 1.77
CA GLN A 73 -3.72 5.12 0.45
C GLN A 73 -2.19 5.20 0.35
N SER A 74 -1.55 5.72 1.40
CA SER A 74 -0.10 5.84 1.50
C SER A 74 0.59 4.47 1.52
N ALA A 75 0.03 3.49 2.25
CA ALA A 75 0.52 2.12 2.28
C ALA A 75 0.43 1.44 0.90
N VAL A 76 -0.70 1.59 0.21
CA VAL A 76 -0.91 1.04 -1.13
C VAL A 76 0.02 1.68 -2.16
N LYS A 77 0.20 3.01 -2.11
CA LYS A 77 1.17 3.72 -2.98
C LYS A 77 2.61 3.25 -2.73
N ARG A 78 3.01 3.07 -1.48
CA ARG A 78 4.33 2.52 -1.14
C ARG A 78 4.52 1.10 -1.68
N HIS A 79 3.50 0.25 -1.59
CA HIS A 79 3.53 -1.10 -2.12
C HIS A 79 3.67 -1.12 -3.66
N SER A 80 3.04 -0.16 -4.36
CA SER A 80 3.21 0.03 -5.80
C SER A 80 4.65 0.36 -6.22
N ILE A 81 5.32 1.21 -5.44
CA ILE A 81 6.66 1.72 -5.77
C ILE A 81 7.75 0.74 -5.31
N SER A 82 7.53 0.08 -4.18
CA SER A 82 8.45 -0.91 -3.62
C SER A 82 7.62 -2.10 -3.12
N PRO A 83 7.46 -3.14 -3.96
CA PRO A 83 6.78 -4.37 -3.57
C PRO A 83 7.62 -5.05 -2.49
N SER A 84 7.34 -4.71 -1.22
CA SER A 84 7.95 -5.38 -0.09
C SER A 84 7.52 -6.85 -0.10
N ARG A 85 8.46 -7.76 -0.33
CA ARG A 85 8.24 -9.21 -0.20
C ARG A 85 7.99 -9.63 1.25
N THR A 86 8.30 -8.77 2.21
CA THR A 86 8.04 -9.00 3.62
C THR A 86 6.69 -8.38 3.98
N PRO A 87 5.70 -9.16 4.46
CA PRO A 87 4.53 -8.58 5.10
C PRO A 87 5.05 -7.71 6.25
N ARG A 88 4.90 -6.39 6.15
CA ARG A 88 5.02 -5.57 7.35
C ARG A 88 3.84 -5.96 8.21
N ASP A 89 4.13 -6.31 9.46
CA ASP A 89 3.14 -6.67 10.46
C ASP A 89 1.97 -5.68 10.40
N ILE A 90 0.86 -6.13 9.78
CA ILE A 90 -0.33 -5.29 9.58
C ILE A 90 -0.98 -5.28 10.95
N ARG A 91 -0.60 -4.30 11.76
CA ARG A 91 -1.25 -4.09 13.06
C ARG A 91 -2.72 -3.83 12.78
N GLU A 92 -3.59 -4.57 13.46
CA GLU A 92 -5.02 -4.33 13.42
C GLU A 92 -5.29 -2.85 13.69
N LEU A 93 -6.13 -2.24 12.83
CA LEU A 93 -6.69 -0.92 13.09
C LEU A 93 -7.39 -1.00 14.45
N LYS A 94 -6.79 -0.38 15.47
CA LYS A 94 -7.40 -0.26 16.79
C LYS A 94 -8.57 0.72 16.68
N LEU A 95 -9.71 0.16 16.34
CA LEU A 95 -11.01 0.82 16.39
C LEU A 95 -11.44 0.89 17.85
N GLU A 96 -10.83 1.80 18.62
CA GLU A 96 -11.39 2.22 19.90
C GLU A 96 -12.63 3.08 19.59
N TYR A 97 -13.80 2.45 19.70
CA TYR A 97 -15.13 3.06 19.77
C TYR A 97 -15.65 2.94 21.21
#